data_AF-A0A8T4WIR5-F1
#
_entry.id   AF-A0A8T4WIR5-F1
#
_cell.length_a   1.000
_cell.length_b   1.000
_cell.length_c   1.000
_cell.angle_alpha   90.00
_cell.angle_beta   90.00
_cell.angle_gamma   90.00
#
_symmetry.space_group_name_H-M   'P 1'
#
loop_
_entity.id
_entity.type
_entity.pdbx_description
1 polymer ?
#
loop_
_entity_poly.entity_id
_entity_poly.type
_entity_poly.pdbx_seq_one_letter_code
_entity_poly.pdbx_strand_id
1 'polypeptide(L)'
;MWNYYAVWRVLEELLGNLKERGVEIPAGFLTKLKAAHGNINILKADPTYEDTMKKVEEQLNNLEGHLVYLAENRVGPEYADKWIARIKQARESEPEVSRAKPFSPGVPRADYWIRLTIGEVIKLEEIKEMASDLGLSIKAEDADTVIVHGKEAKVKRLVKNMTTKMREERNRA
;
A
#
# COMPACT_ATOMS: atom_id res chain seq x y z
N MET A 1 -15.67 -0.76 -0.86
CA MET A 1 -14.84 -0.58 0.35
C MET A 1 -14.09 0.73 0.16
N TRP A 2 -14.07 1.61 1.15
CA TRP A 2 -13.50 2.95 0.97
C TRP A 2 -11.98 2.87 0.81
N ASN A 3 -11.41 3.56 -0.19
CA ASN A 3 -9.96 3.56 -0.40
C ASN A 3 -9.27 4.61 0.49
N TYR A 4 -9.24 4.37 1.80
CA TYR A 4 -8.62 5.29 2.77
C TYR A 4 -7.15 5.55 2.48
N TYR A 5 -6.43 4.56 1.94
CA TYR A 5 -5.01 4.70 1.59
C TYR A 5 -4.80 5.66 0.42
N ALA A 6 -5.60 5.57 -0.65
CA ALA A 6 -5.52 6.51 -1.76
C ALA A 6 -5.82 7.95 -1.32
N VAL A 7 -6.84 8.14 -0.48
CA VAL A 7 -7.16 9.47 0.09
C VAL A 7 -5.99 9.99 0.91
N TRP A 8 -5.46 9.18 1.82
CA TRP A 8 -4.29 9.54 2.63
C TRP A 8 -3.09 9.95 1.77
N ARG A 9 -2.83 9.23 0.67
CA ARG A 9 -1.75 9.56 -0.28
C ARG A 9 -1.94 10.92 -0.93
N VAL A 10 -3.15 11.24 -1.38
CA VAL A 10 -3.45 12.55 -1.95
C VAL A 10 -3.27 13.67 -0.92
N LEU A 11 -3.65 13.44 0.35
CA LEU A 11 -3.42 14.41 1.44
C LEU A 11 -1.93 14.59 1.75
N GLU A 12 -1.12 13.53 1.69
CA GLU A 12 0.34 13.60 1.82
C GLU A 12 0.97 14.43 0.70
N GLU A 13 0.53 14.22 -0.54
CA GLU A 13 0.99 15.00 -1.69
C GLU A 13 0.61 16.49 -1.57
N LEU A 14 -0.64 16.78 -1.19
CA LEU A 14 -1.12 18.16 -0.98
C LEU A 14 -0.29 18.85 0.11
N LEU A 15 -0.04 18.16 1.22
CA LEU A 15 0.80 18.66 2.29
C LEU A 15 2.22 18.98 1.81
N GLY A 16 2.81 18.10 1.00
CA GLY A 16 4.13 18.33 0.38
C GLY A 16 4.14 19.57 -0.52
N ASN A 17 3.14 19.69 -1.40
CA ASN A 17 3.02 20.82 -2.31
C ASN A 17 2.81 22.15 -1.59
N LEU A 18 2.03 22.18 -0.50
CA LEU A 18 1.83 23.38 0.32
C LEU A 18 3.14 23.81 0.99
N LYS A 19 3.93 22.86 1.48
CA LYS A 19 5.25 23.14 2.07
C LYS A 19 6.24 23.69 1.05
N GLU A 20 6.29 23.11 -0.15
CA GLU A 20 7.14 23.60 -1.25
C GLU A 20 6.79 25.03 -1.64
N ARG A 21 5.52 25.41 -1.49
CA ARG A 21 5.01 26.77 -1.73
C ARG A 21 5.20 27.72 -0.54
N GLY A 22 5.87 27.28 0.53
CA GLY A 22 6.12 28.10 1.72
C GLY A 22 4.90 28.32 2.62
N VAL A 23 3.84 27.52 2.46
CA VAL A 23 2.66 27.61 3.33
C VAL A 23 3.00 27.02 4.70
N GLU A 24 2.80 27.81 5.75
CA GLU A 24 2.98 27.36 7.13
C GLU A 24 1.95 26.30 7.49
N ILE A 25 2.44 25.12 7.83
CA ILE A 25 1.62 24.00 8.29
C ILE A 25 1.62 23.97 9.83
N PRO A 26 0.45 23.88 10.48
CA PRO A 26 0.38 23.78 11.93
C PRO A 26 1.22 22.63 12.51
N ALA A 27 1.83 22.90 13.67
CA ALA A 27 2.59 21.89 14.40
C ALA A 27 1.70 20.67 14.72
N GLY A 28 2.26 19.47 14.54
CA GLY A 28 1.55 18.20 14.79
C GLY A 28 0.68 17.69 13.63
N PHE A 29 0.52 18.45 12.53
CA PHE A 29 -0.23 17.97 11.36
C PHE A 29 0.37 16.70 10.76
N LEU A 30 1.71 16.68 10.60
CA LEU A 30 2.46 15.49 10.17
C LEU A 30 2.23 14.29 11.10
N THR A 31 2.16 14.53 12.41
CA THR A 31 1.92 13.47 13.40
C THR A 31 0.51 12.89 13.22
N LYS A 32 -0.50 13.73 13.01
CA LYS A 32 -1.87 13.30 12.74
C LYS A 32 -1.98 12.50 11.43
N LEU A 33 -1.30 12.96 10.37
CA LEU A 33 -1.26 12.26 9.08
C LEU A 33 -0.58 10.88 9.21
N LYS A 34 0.52 10.78 9.96
CA LYS A 34 1.19 9.51 10.26
C LYS A 34 0.31 8.57 11.10
N ALA A 35 -0.42 9.11 12.07
CA ALA A 35 -1.35 8.33 12.90
C ALA A 35 -2.50 7.75 12.05
N ALA A 36 -3.07 8.55 11.14
CA ALA A 36 -4.07 8.08 10.18
C ALA A 36 -3.54 6.93 9.31
N HIS A 37 -2.31 7.04 8.79
CA HIS A 37 -1.66 5.96 8.04
C HIS A 37 -1.54 4.67 8.86
N GLY A 38 -1.14 4.77 10.13
CA GLY A 38 -1.07 3.62 11.03
C GLY A 38 -2.42 2.92 11.18
N ASN A 39 -3.48 3.68 11.44
CA ASN A 39 -4.83 3.14 11.58
C ASN A 39 -5.38 2.51 10.29
N ILE A 40 -5.06 3.09 9.12
CA ILE A 40 -5.38 2.49 7.81
C ILE A 40 -4.71 1.12 7.67
N ASN A 41 -3.44 0.99 8.08
CA ASN A 41 -2.74 -0.29 8.04
C ASN A 41 -3.32 -1.32 9.02
N ILE A 42 -3.80 -0.88 10.19
CA ILE A 42 -4.53 -1.73 11.13
C ILE A 42 -5.83 -2.24 10.50
N LEU A 43 -6.63 -1.37 9.87
CA LEU A 43 -7.85 -1.78 9.15
C LEU A 43 -7.57 -2.74 7.99
N LYS A 44 -6.44 -2.54 7.30
CA LYS A 44 -6.00 -3.44 6.23
C LYS A 44 -5.65 -4.83 6.77
N ALA A 45 -5.11 -4.90 7.99
CA ALA A 45 -4.78 -6.14 8.70
C ALA A 45 -5.99 -6.82 9.35
N ASP A 46 -6.91 -6.03 9.90
CA ASP A 46 -8.15 -6.50 10.53
C ASP A 46 -9.34 -5.60 10.13
N PRO A 47 -10.07 -5.97 9.08
CA PRO A 47 -11.21 -5.20 8.57
C PRO A 47 -12.46 -5.25 9.47
N THR A 48 -12.48 -6.10 10.50
CA THR A 48 -13.67 -6.32 11.36
C THR A 48 -13.80 -5.31 12.49
N TYR A 49 -12.77 -4.48 12.69
CA TYR A 49 -12.73 -3.48 13.74
C TYR A 49 -13.47 -2.19 13.31
N GLU A 50 -14.81 -2.23 13.37
CA GLU A 50 -15.71 -1.14 12.96
C GLU A 50 -15.37 0.21 13.63
N ASP A 51 -14.94 0.17 14.89
CA ASP A 51 -14.52 1.36 15.65
C ASP A 51 -13.28 2.06 15.04
N THR A 52 -12.42 1.34 14.33
CA THR A 52 -11.23 1.92 13.68
C THR A 52 -11.62 2.51 12.32
N MET A 53 -12.66 1.98 11.66
CA MET A 53 -13.15 2.52 10.38
C MET A 53 -13.69 3.94 10.56
N LYS A 54 -14.59 4.13 11.53
CA LYS A 54 -15.14 5.44 11.88
C LYS A 54 -14.04 6.42 12.31
N LYS A 55 -13.07 5.95 13.10
CA LYS A 55 -11.91 6.78 13.51
C LYS A 55 -11.06 7.22 12.32
N VAL A 56 -10.77 6.33 11.38
CA VAL A 56 -9.98 6.65 10.18
C VAL A 56 -10.72 7.65 9.30
N GLU A 57 -12.02 7.48 9.11
CA GLU A 57 -12.86 8.44 8.37
C GLU A 57 -12.84 9.82 9.00
N GLU A 58 -13.09 9.91 10.30
CA GLU A 58 -13.10 11.18 11.02
C GLU A 58 -11.73 11.86 10.97
N GLN A 59 -10.65 11.09 11.12
CA GLN A 59 -9.29 11.61 11.02
C GLN A 59 -8.99 12.15 9.61
N LEU A 60 -9.33 11.39 8.56
CA LEU A 60 -9.09 11.82 7.18
C LEU A 60 -9.93 13.02 6.80
N ASN A 61 -11.21 13.06 7.18
CA ASN A 61 -12.10 14.20 6.92
C ASN A 61 -11.58 15.49 7.59
N ASN A 62 -11.10 15.39 8.83
CA ASN A 62 -10.50 16.53 9.53
C ASN A 62 -9.20 17.02 8.87
N LEU A 63 -8.34 16.10 8.43
CA LEU A 63 -7.10 16.44 7.72
C LEU A 63 -7.39 17.08 6.36
N GLU A 64 -8.34 16.52 5.62
CA GLU A 64 -8.83 17.06 4.34
C GLU A 64 -9.34 18.49 4.49
N GLY A 65 -10.32 18.71 5.38
CA GLY A 65 -10.91 20.04 5.56
C GLY A 65 -9.86 21.10 5.89
N HIS A 66 -8.86 20.75 6.72
CA HIS A 66 -7.78 21.67 7.06
C HIS A 66 -6.85 21.96 5.86
N LEU A 67 -6.42 20.94 5.11
CA LEU A 67 -5.53 21.14 3.97
C LEU A 67 -6.21 21.88 2.82
N VAL A 68 -7.49 21.58 2.57
CA VAL A 68 -8.31 22.29 1.59
C VAL A 68 -8.48 23.75 2.01
N TYR A 69 -8.78 24.02 3.28
CA TYR A 69 -8.84 25.39 3.81
C TYR A 69 -7.51 26.14 3.61
N LEU A 70 -6.38 25.52 3.91
CA LEU A 70 -5.06 26.13 3.69
C LEU A 70 -4.78 26.35 2.19
N ALA A 71 -5.13 25.39 1.35
CA ALA A 71 -4.98 25.49 -0.11
C ALA A 71 -5.80 26.66 -0.67
N GLU A 72 -7.05 26.80 -0.25
CA GLU A 72 -7.95 27.86 -0.68
C GLU A 72 -7.46 29.24 -0.21
N ASN A 73 -7.11 29.37 1.07
CA ASN A 73 -6.76 30.67 1.67
C ASN A 73 -5.35 31.15 1.34
N ARG A 74 -4.41 30.24 1.06
CA ARG A 74 -2.99 30.58 0.84
C ARG A 74 -2.54 30.49 -0.61
N VAL A 75 -3.26 29.72 -1.44
CA VAL A 75 -2.92 29.55 -2.86
C VAL A 75 -4.05 30.04 -3.75
N GLY A 76 -5.30 29.66 -3.43
CA GLY A 76 -6.50 30.14 -4.09
C GLY A 76 -7.55 29.05 -4.32
N PRO A 77 -8.80 29.44 -4.64
CA PRO A 77 -9.94 28.53 -4.78
C PRO A 77 -9.76 27.52 -5.91
N GLU A 78 -9.27 27.94 -7.08
CA GLU A 78 -9.04 27.02 -8.20
C GLU A 78 -8.02 25.91 -7.89
N TYR A 79 -7.05 26.23 -7.01
CA TYR A 79 -6.08 25.25 -6.55
C TYR A 79 -6.72 24.26 -5.58
N ALA A 80 -7.53 24.75 -4.65
CA ALA A 80 -8.29 23.90 -3.73
C ALA A 80 -9.25 22.96 -4.48
N ASP A 81 -9.99 23.46 -5.49
CA ASP A 81 -10.91 22.68 -6.31
C ASP A 81 -10.23 21.51 -7.00
N LYS A 82 -9.02 21.73 -7.55
CA LYS A 82 -8.20 20.66 -8.15
C LYS A 82 -7.90 19.55 -7.14
N TRP A 83 -7.57 19.91 -5.90
CA TRP A 83 -7.29 18.93 -4.86
C TRP A 83 -8.54 18.22 -4.36
N ILE A 84 -9.65 18.94 -4.20
CA ILE A 84 -10.96 18.34 -3.86
C ILE A 84 -11.33 17.29 -4.92
N ALA A 85 -11.15 17.60 -6.21
CA ALA A 85 -11.40 16.65 -7.29
C ALA A 85 -10.49 15.41 -7.21
N ARG A 86 -9.19 15.57 -6.94
CA ARG A 86 -8.25 14.45 -6.75
C ARG A 86 -8.61 13.59 -5.53
N ILE A 87 -9.04 14.21 -4.43
CA ILE A 87 -9.45 13.50 -3.22
C ILE A 87 -10.75 12.71 -3.49
N LYS A 88 -11.71 13.30 -4.19
CA LYS A 88 -12.93 12.62 -4.62
C LYS A 88 -12.62 11.41 -5.51
N GLN A 89 -11.75 11.60 -6.50
CA GLN A 89 -11.28 10.50 -7.36
C GLN A 89 -10.59 9.40 -6.55
N ALA A 90 -9.78 9.76 -5.56
CA ALA A 90 -9.15 8.79 -4.67
C ALA A 90 -10.18 8.01 -3.83
N ARG A 91 -11.25 8.65 -3.35
CA ARG A 91 -12.36 7.97 -2.64
C ARG A 91 -13.10 6.97 -3.54
N GLU A 92 -13.28 7.32 -4.81
CA GLU A 92 -14.00 6.51 -5.82
C GLU A 92 -13.13 5.45 -6.48
N SER A 93 -11.80 5.56 -6.34
CA SER A 93 -10.86 4.55 -6.85
C SER A 93 -11.09 3.19 -6.20
N GLU A 94 -10.93 2.12 -6.97
CA GLU A 94 -11.00 0.77 -6.42
C GLU A 94 -9.96 0.63 -5.31
N PRO A 95 -10.38 0.22 -4.09
CA PRO A 95 -9.43 -0.09 -3.04
C PRO A 95 -8.55 -1.22 -3.55
N GLU A 96 -7.22 -1.06 -3.49
CA GLU A 96 -6.33 -2.21 -3.60
C GLU A 96 -6.71 -3.17 -2.48
N VAL A 97 -7.53 -4.18 -2.78
CA VAL A 97 -7.94 -5.23 -1.84
C VAL A 97 -6.76 -6.17 -1.63
N SER A 98 -5.66 -5.63 -1.13
CA SER A 98 -4.66 -6.40 -0.41
C SER A 98 -5.29 -6.69 0.96
N ARG A 99 -6.22 -7.65 1.02
CA ARG A 99 -6.54 -8.35 2.27
C ARG A 99 -5.20 -8.82 2.82
N ALA A 100 -4.71 -8.20 3.89
CA ALA A 100 -3.59 -8.77 4.61
C ALA A 100 -4.15 -10.04 5.26
N LYS A 101 -4.10 -11.15 4.52
CA LYS A 101 -4.51 -12.45 5.05
C LYS A 101 -3.55 -12.75 6.21
N PRO A 102 -4.04 -12.90 7.46
CA PRO A 102 -3.22 -13.37 8.56
C PRO A 102 -2.64 -14.75 8.21
N PHE A 103 -1.51 -15.09 8.85
CA PHE A 103 -0.79 -16.37 8.79
C PHE A 103 -1.40 -17.42 7.83
N SER A 104 -0.74 -17.70 6.71
CA SER A 104 -1.29 -18.67 5.75
C SER A 104 -1.39 -20.07 6.37
N PRO A 105 -2.61 -20.63 6.52
CA PRO A 105 -2.80 -21.95 7.12
C PRO A 105 -1.99 -23.01 6.36
N GLY A 106 -1.09 -23.74 7.02
CA GLY A 106 -0.26 -24.76 6.37
C GLY A 106 1.17 -24.34 6.02
N VAL A 107 1.56 -23.08 6.28
CA VAL A 107 2.97 -22.70 6.35
C VAL A 107 3.45 -22.89 7.81
N PRO A 108 4.53 -23.65 8.06
CA PRO A 108 5.08 -23.79 9.40
C PRO A 108 5.43 -22.43 10.01
N ARG A 109 5.05 -22.17 11.27
CA ARG A 109 5.34 -20.90 11.95
C ARG A 109 6.83 -20.56 12.04
N ALA A 110 7.70 -21.57 11.95
CA ALA A 110 9.15 -21.44 11.98
C ALA A 110 9.78 -21.13 10.60
N ASP A 111 9.02 -21.29 9.51
CA ASP A 111 9.52 -21.00 8.17
C ASP A 111 9.43 -19.50 7.88
N TYR A 112 10.45 -18.98 7.22
CA TYR A 112 10.38 -17.66 6.61
C TYR A 112 9.58 -17.77 5.32
N TRP A 113 8.63 -16.87 5.10
CA TRP A 113 7.74 -16.92 3.95
C TRP A 113 7.47 -15.54 3.37
N ILE A 114 7.17 -15.52 2.07
CA ILE A 114 6.76 -14.33 1.33
C ILE A 114 5.54 -14.65 0.47
N ARG A 115 4.73 -13.62 0.21
CA ARG A 115 3.63 -13.67 -0.74
C ARG A 115 4.08 -13.02 -2.05
N LEU A 116 3.85 -13.72 -3.16
CA LEU A 116 4.16 -13.25 -4.51
C LEU A 116 2.87 -13.22 -5.31
N THR A 117 2.60 -12.08 -5.95
CA THR A 117 1.54 -11.97 -6.96
C THR A 117 2.16 -12.33 -8.31
N ILE A 118 1.58 -13.34 -8.96
CA ILE A 118 1.86 -13.76 -10.33
C ILE A 118 1.40 -12.62 -11.24
N GLY A 119 2.34 -11.97 -11.90
CA GLY A 119 2.06 -10.89 -12.86
C GLY A 119 2.30 -11.34 -14.30
N GLU A 120 2.12 -10.42 -15.25
CA GLU A 120 2.36 -10.69 -16.68
C GLU A 120 3.82 -11.02 -17.01
N VAL A 121 4.76 -10.58 -16.16
CA VAL A 121 6.22 -10.68 -16.40
C VAL A 121 6.83 -12.00 -15.92
N ILE A 122 6.31 -12.61 -14.86
CA ILE A 122 6.82 -13.90 -14.35
C ILE A 122 5.63 -14.83 -14.10
N LYS A 123 5.57 -15.94 -14.84
CA LYS A 123 4.50 -16.93 -14.74
C LYS A 123 4.69 -17.84 -13.53
N LEU A 124 3.60 -18.46 -13.09
CA LEU A 124 3.58 -19.40 -11.97
C LEU A 124 4.59 -20.55 -12.14
N GLU A 125 4.70 -21.07 -13.36
CA GLU A 125 5.59 -22.18 -13.71
C GLU A 125 7.05 -21.82 -13.43
N GLU A 126 7.46 -20.59 -13.74
CA GLU A 126 8.82 -20.11 -13.52
C GLU A 126 9.11 -19.89 -12.04
N ILE A 127 8.13 -19.40 -11.27
CA ILE A 127 8.25 -19.28 -9.81
C ILE A 127 8.39 -20.68 -9.18
N LYS A 128 7.66 -21.68 -9.69
CA LYS A 128 7.77 -23.08 -9.26
C LYS A 128 9.15 -23.66 -9.52
N GLU A 129 9.69 -23.46 -10.71
CA GLU A 129 11.03 -23.92 -11.08
C GLU A 129 12.10 -23.29 -10.18
N MET A 130 12.11 -21.95 -10.08
CA MET A 130 13.07 -21.23 -9.24
C MET A 130 12.97 -21.61 -7.76
N ALA A 131 11.77 -21.84 -7.23
CA ALA A 131 11.61 -22.28 -5.84
C ALA A 131 12.08 -23.72 -5.64
N SER A 132 11.80 -24.62 -6.59
CA SER A 132 12.24 -26.01 -6.57
C SER A 132 13.77 -26.11 -6.57
N ASP A 133 14.46 -25.33 -7.41
CA ASP A 133 15.93 -25.26 -7.47
C ASP A 133 16.55 -24.82 -6.14
N LEU A 134 15.83 -23.99 -5.40
CA LEU A 134 16.25 -23.50 -4.10
C LEU A 134 15.85 -24.45 -2.96
N GLY A 135 15.07 -25.50 -3.25
CA GLY A 135 14.45 -26.37 -2.24
C GLY A 135 13.52 -25.59 -1.31
N LEU A 136 12.72 -24.70 -1.89
CA LEU A 136 11.65 -23.94 -1.24
C LEU A 136 10.29 -24.56 -1.61
N SER A 137 9.34 -24.45 -0.69
CA SER A 137 7.99 -24.95 -0.90
C SER A 137 7.08 -23.83 -1.39
N ILE A 138 6.17 -24.16 -2.30
CA ILE A 138 5.16 -23.24 -2.82
C ILE A 138 3.77 -23.72 -2.46
N LYS A 139 2.93 -22.77 -2.07
CA LYS A 139 1.51 -22.95 -1.87
C LYS A 139 0.74 -21.90 -2.67
N ALA A 140 -0.24 -22.31 -3.45
CA ALA A 140 -1.19 -21.38 -4.05
C ALA A 140 -2.14 -20.82 -2.97
N GLU A 141 -2.29 -19.50 -2.95
CA GLU A 141 -3.19 -18.82 -2.02
C GLU A 141 -4.46 -18.33 -2.72
N ASP A 142 -4.34 -17.82 -3.96
CA ASP A 142 -5.44 -17.41 -4.85
C ASP A 142 -5.06 -17.65 -6.32
N ALA A 143 -5.92 -17.27 -7.27
CA ALA A 143 -5.71 -17.48 -8.71
C ALA A 143 -4.42 -16.83 -9.25
N ASP A 144 -4.02 -15.71 -8.66
CA ASP A 144 -2.87 -14.89 -9.06
C ASP A 144 -1.82 -14.79 -7.94
N THR A 145 -1.96 -15.51 -6.83
CA THR A 145 -1.14 -15.29 -5.64
C THR A 145 -0.61 -16.60 -5.08
N VAL A 146 0.71 -16.64 -4.87
CA VAL A 146 1.41 -17.78 -4.27
C VAL A 146 2.23 -17.38 -3.06
N ILE A 147 2.39 -18.33 -2.15
CA ILE A 147 3.27 -18.21 -1.01
C ILE A 147 4.46 -19.13 -1.20
N VAL A 148 5.64 -18.57 -1.05
CA VAL A 148 6.90 -19.31 -1.02
C VAL A 148 7.41 -19.33 0.41
N HIS A 149 7.77 -20.51 0.93
CA HIS A 149 8.29 -20.65 2.28
C HIS A 149 9.46 -21.63 2.38
N GLY A 150 10.29 -21.42 3.40
CA GLY A 150 11.43 -22.27 3.74
C GLY A 150 12.49 -21.50 4.54
N LYS A 151 13.76 -21.83 4.34
CA LYS A 151 14.87 -21.12 5.01
C LYS A 151 14.98 -19.69 4.50
N GLU A 152 15.07 -18.71 5.41
CA GLU A 152 15.14 -17.28 5.10
C GLU A 152 16.18 -16.92 4.02
N ALA A 153 17.40 -17.46 4.14
CA ALA A 153 18.47 -17.18 3.18
C ALA A 153 18.11 -17.62 1.74
N LYS A 154 17.37 -18.72 1.60
CA LYS A 154 16.92 -19.24 0.30
C LYS A 154 15.77 -18.41 -0.26
N VAL A 155 14.82 -17.99 0.59
CA VAL A 155 13.71 -17.13 0.17
C VAL A 155 14.23 -15.75 -0.27
N LYS A 156 15.18 -15.16 0.47
CA LYS A 156 15.85 -13.91 0.05
C LYS A 156 16.59 -14.06 -1.29
N ARG A 157 17.20 -15.23 -1.53
CA ARG A 157 17.86 -15.55 -2.80
C ARG A 157 16.86 -15.62 -3.96
N LEU A 158 15.68 -16.20 -3.73
CA LEU A 158 14.60 -16.22 -4.73
C LEU A 158 14.19 -14.80 -5.14
N VAL A 159 13.94 -13.91 -4.17
CA VAL A 159 13.56 -12.50 -4.45
C VAL A 159 14.64 -11.78 -5.26
N LYS A 160 15.91 -12.01 -4.93
CA LYS A 160 17.04 -11.43 -5.66
C LYS A 160 17.10 -11.92 -7.12
N ASN A 161 16.89 -13.21 -7.35
CA ASN A 161 16.85 -13.79 -8.70
C ASN A 161 15.68 -13.22 -9.51
N MET A 162 14.49 -13.16 -8.92
CA MET A 162 13.31 -12.57 -9.57
C MET A 162 13.53 -11.09 -9.94
N THR A 163 14.08 -10.28 -9.01
CA THR A 163 14.35 -8.85 -9.26
C THR A 163 15.39 -8.65 -10.37
N THR A 164 16.40 -9.54 -10.44
CA THR A 164 17.42 -9.50 -11.50
C THR A 164 16.79 -9.82 -12.85
N LYS A 165 15.97 -10.87 -12.91
CA LYS A 165 15.25 -11.27 -14.12
C LYS A 165 14.29 -10.19 -14.61
N MET A 166 13.51 -9.57 -13.73
CA MET A 166 12.63 -8.45 -14.09
C MET A 166 13.41 -7.25 -14.68
N ARG A 167 14.63 -6.99 -14.19
CA ARG A 167 15.49 -5.94 -14.76
C ARG A 167 16.03 -6.32 -16.13
N GLU A 168 16.38 -7.59 -16.34
CA GLU A 168 16.87 -8.10 -17.63
C GLU A 168 15.78 -8.08 -18.70
N GLU A 169 14.56 -8.52 -18.37
CA GLU A 169 13.41 -8.50 -19.28
C GLU A 169 12.99 -7.06 -19.63
N ARG A 170 13.00 -6.14 -18.65
CA ARG A 170 12.73 -4.70 -18.89
C ARG A 170 13.77 -4.02 -19.77
N ASN A 171 15.00 -4.54 -19.82
CA ASN A 171 16.06 -3.99 -20.68
C ASN A 171 16.07 -4.62 -22.09
N ARG A 172 15.25 -5.66 -22.33
CA ARG A 172 15.09 -6.32 -23.63
C ARG A 172 13.84 -5.90 -24.40
N ALA A 173 12.87 -5.29 -23.70
CA ALA A 173 11.69 -4.64 -24.28
C ALA A 173 11.98 -3.19 -24.69
#